data_AF-A0ABD1XCU6-F1
#
_entry.id   AF-A0ABD1XCU6-F1
#
_cell.length_a   1.000
_cell.length_b   1.000
_cell.length_c   1.000
_cell.angle_alpha   90.00
_cell.angle_beta   90.00
_cell.angle_gamma   90.00
#
_symmetry.space_group_name_H-M   'P 1'
#
loop_
_entity.id
_entity.type
_entity.pdbx_description
1 polymer ?
#
loop_
_entity_poly.entity_id
_entity_poly.type
_entity_poly.pdbx_seq_one_letter_code
_entity_poly.pdbx_strand_id
1 'polypeptide(L)'
;MDAEDCEPYTDVYWIKYYQVDNARFAKKKLDEFVFLGNRIQVSYAPQNETLSDTKEKLEGRRKEVVARLNPRRSQGSSVSRARAVSEPSSVSNASRIDSAAQTSEFIQR
;
A
#
# COMPACT_ATOMS: atom_id res chain seq x y z
N MET A 1 -18.17 -14.27 -16.50
CA MET A 1 -17.61 -12.91 -16.32
C MET A 1 -17.05 -12.59 -17.67
N ASP A 2 -17.86 -11.90 -18.42
CA ASP A 2 -17.78 -11.89 -19.86
C ASP A 2 -16.88 -10.69 -20.12
N ALA A 3 -15.67 -10.98 -20.56
CA ALA A 3 -14.60 -10.02 -20.71
C ALA A 3 -15.13 -8.79 -21.46
N GLU A 4 -15.26 -7.67 -20.76
CA GLU A 4 -15.31 -6.35 -21.38
C GLU A 4 -14.12 -6.32 -22.35
N ASP A 5 -14.36 -6.03 -23.64
CA ASP A 5 -13.39 -6.11 -24.74
C ASP A 5 -12.00 -5.61 -24.31
N CYS A 6 -11.14 -6.52 -23.84
CA CYS A 6 -9.76 -6.20 -23.50
C CYS A 6 -8.99 -6.14 -24.81
N GLU A 7 -8.04 -5.21 -24.90
CA GLU A 7 -7.09 -5.22 -26.00
C GLU A 7 -6.35 -6.57 -26.00
N PRO A 8 -6.03 -7.15 -27.17
CA PRO A 8 -5.31 -8.42 -27.25
C PRO A 8 -4.08 -8.42 -26.32
N TYR A 9 -3.91 -9.53 -25.58
CA TYR A 9 -2.81 -9.73 -24.63
C TYR A 9 -2.83 -8.84 -23.39
N THR A 10 -3.95 -8.18 -23.08
CA THR A 10 -4.14 -7.40 -21.85
C THR A 10 -5.36 -7.89 -21.08
N ASP A 11 -5.34 -7.68 -19.76
CA ASP A 11 -6.42 -8.04 -18.85
C ASP A 11 -6.72 -6.88 -17.90
N VAL A 12 -7.98 -6.75 -17.49
CA VAL A 12 -8.42 -5.77 -16.50
C VAL A 12 -8.60 -6.45 -15.14
N TYR A 13 -7.96 -5.89 -14.11
CA TYR A 13 -8.07 -6.39 -12.75
C TYR A 13 -8.58 -5.33 -11.80
N TRP A 14 -9.39 -5.76 -10.82
CA TRP A 14 -9.71 -4.96 -9.65
C TRP A 14 -8.95 -5.49 -8.43
N ILE A 15 -8.14 -4.62 -7.85
CA ILE A 15 -7.28 -4.94 -6.70
C ILE A 15 -7.76 -4.14 -5.48
N LYS A 16 -7.96 -4.84 -4.36
CA LYS A 16 -8.35 -4.23 -3.08
C LYS A 16 -7.18 -4.29 -2.10
N TYR A 17 -6.77 -3.12 -1.61
CA TYR A 17 -5.79 -3.01 -0.53
C TYR A 17 -6.46 -2.97 0.83
N TYR A 18 -5.75 -3.47 1.85
CA TYR A 18 -6.21 -3.38 3.24
C TYR A 18 -6.27 -1.92 3.74
N GLN A 19 -5.26 -1.10 3.40
CA GLN A 19 -5.21 0.32 3.76
C GLN A 19 -5.40 1.21 2.53
N VAL A 20 -6.18 2.29 2.68
CA VAL A 20 -6.45 3.27 1.61
C VAL A 20 -5.16 3.98 1.17
N ASP A 21 -4.23 4.24 2.08
CA ASP A 21 -2.96 4.88 1.75
C ASP A 21 -2.08 4.01 0.84
N ASN A 22 -2.12 2.69 1.02
CA ASN A 22 -1.42 1.75 0.14
C ASN A 22 -2.02 1.78 -1.27
N ALA A 23 -3.35 1.84 -1.39
CA ALA A 23 -4.02 2.00 -2.68
C ALA A 23 -3.63 3.31 -3.37
N ARG A 24 -3.54 4.42 -2.62
CA ARG A 24 -3.09 5.72 -3.14
C ARG A 24 -1.64 5.69 -3.61
N PHE A 25 -0.77 5.03 -2.85
CA PHE A 25 0.62 4.85 -3.23
C PHE A 25 0.76 4.01 -4.50
N ALA A 26 0.05 2.88 -4.58
CA ALA A 26 0.06 2.01 -5.75
C ALA A 26 -0.45 2.74 -7.00
N LYS A 27 -1.59 3.42 -6.91
CA LYS A 27 -2.12 4.29 -7.99
C LYS A 27 -1.06 5.30 -8.43
N LYS A 28 -0.47 6.06 -7.51
CA LYS A 28 0.56 7.06 -7.84
C LYS A 28 1.80 6.47 -8.49
N LYS A 29 2.16 5.23 -8.16
CA LYS A 29 3.36 4.57 -8.66
C LYS A 29 3.16 3.90 -10.02
N LEU A 30 1.98 3.33 -10.25
CA LEU A 30 1.68 2.51 -11.42
C LEU A 30 0.96 3.27 -12.53
N ASP A 31 0.33 4.40 -12.23
CA ASP A 31 -0.32 5.21 -13.26
C ASP A 31 0.70 5.71 -14.28
N GLU A 32 0.40 5.46 -15.55
CA GLU A 32 1.28 5.75 -16.69
C GLU A 32 2.64 5.04 -16.66
N PHE A 33 2.82 4.06 -15.77
CA PHE A 33 4.04 3.27 -15.70
C PHE A 33 4.19 2.39 -16.94
N VAL A 34 5.38 2.38 -17.54
CA VAL A 34 5.66 1.55 -18.71
C VAL A 34 5.99 0.13 -18.27
N PHE A 35 5.14 -0.82 -18.65
CA PHE A 35 5.28 -2.24 -18.40
C PHE A 35 5.13 -3.02 -19.70
N LEU A 36 6.15 -3.82 -20.04
CA LEU A 36 6.20 -4.61 -21.29
C LEU A 36 5.93 -3.79 -22.57
N GLY A 37 6.38 -2.53 -22.59
CA GLY A 37 6.21 -1.62 -23.72
C GLY A 37 4.87 -0.86 -23.73
N ASN A 38 3.92 -1.21 -22.84
CA ASN A 38 2.63 -0.55 -22.72
C ASN A 38 2.58 0.33 -21.46
N ARG A 39 1.74 1.38 -21.46
CA ARG A 39 1.48 2.17 -20.27
C ARG A 39 0.32 1.56 -19.49
N ILE A 40 0.54 1.27 -18.22
CA ILE A 40 -0.52 0.81 -17.33
C ILE A 40 -1.48 1.97 -17.05
N GLN A 41 -2.78 1.69 -17.18
CA GLN A 41 -3.84 2.58 -16.74
C GLN A 41 -4.36 2.07 -15.40
N VAL A 42 -4.44 2.96 -14.42
CA VAL A 42 -5.02 2.61 -13.12
C VAL A 42 -6.13 3.59 -12.82
N SER A 43 -7.28 3.12 -12.35
CA SER A 43 -8.40 3.96 -11.94
C SER A 43 -8.96 3.47 -10.61
N TYR A 44 -9.66 4.35 -9.89
CA TYR A 44 -10.44 3.92 -8.73
C TYR A 44 -11.77 3.35 -9.22
N ALA A 45 -12.20 2.25 -8.59
CA ALA A 45 -13.44 1.55 -8.93
C ALA A 45 -14.36 1.47 -7.70
N PRO A 46 -14.94 2.60 -7.26
CA PRO A 46 -15.82 2.62 -6.08
C PRO A 46 -17.09 1.76 -6.26
N GLN A 47 -17.53 1.52 -7.50
CA GLN A 47 -18.68 0.69 -7.84
C GLN A 47 -18.51 -0.80 -7.45
N ASN A 48 -17.26 -1.25 -7.26
CA ASN A 48 -16.97 -2.62 -6.86
C ASN A 48 -16.85 -2.78 -5.34
N GLU A 49 -16.98 -1.70 -4.57
CA GLU A 49 -16.84 -1.75 -3.11
C GLU A 49 -18.03 -2.40 -2.41
N THR A 50 -17.77 -3.14 -1.33
CA THR A 50 -18.83 -3.69 -0.48
C THR A 50 -19.32 -2.65 0.55
N LEU A 51 -20.51 -2.86 1.12
CA LEU A 51 -21.04 -1.98 2.18
C LEU A 51 -20.12 -1.91 3.41
N SER A 52 -19.44 -3.02 3.73
CA SER A 52 -18.48 -3.07 4.83
C SER A 52 -17.28 -2.15 4.56
N ASP A 53 -16.78 -2.14 3.33
CA ASP A 53 -15.62 -1.34 2.94
C ASP A 53 -15.92 0.14 3.05
N THR A 54 -17.09 0.56 2.56
CA THR A 54 -17.55 1.94 2.65
C THR A 54 -17.72 2.36 4.11
N LYS A 55 -18.29 1.49 4.95
CA LYS A 55 -18.45 1.76 6.38
C LYS A 55 -17.10 1.99 7.06
N GLU A 56 -16.13 1.11 6.83
CA GLU A 56 -14.79 1.24 7.43
C GLU A 56 -14.10 2.55 6.99
N LYS A 57 -14.17 2.90 5.71
CA LYS A 57 -13.61 4.16 5.19
C LYS A 57 -14.23 5.39 5.84
N LEU A 58 -15.56 5.40 6.01
CA LEU A 58 -16.27 6.50 6.67
C LEU A 58 -15.90 6.62 8.15
N GLU A 59 -15.81 5.49 8.86
CA GLU A 59 -15.39 5.46 10.26
C GLU A 59 -13.94 5.95 10.42
N GLY A 60 -13.04 5.52 9.54
CA GLY A 60 -11.66 6.00 9.47
C GLY A 60 -11.61 7.51 9.28
N ARG A 61 -12.38 8.05 8.33
CA ARG A 61 -12.45 9.49 8.07
C ARG A 61 -13.01 10.26 9.27
N ARG A 62 -14.04 9.74 9.93
CA ARG A 62 -14.61 10.35 11.14
C ARG A 62 -13.57 10.47 12.25
N LYS A 63 -12.80 9.42 12.51
CA LYS A 63 -11.73 9.42 13.51
C LYS A 63 -10.65 10.45 13.19
N GLU A 64 -10.22 10.47 11.92
CA GLU A 64 -9.22 11.43 11.43
C GLU A 64 -9.67 12.88 11.60
N VAL A 65 -10.92 13.19 11.22
CA VAL A 65 -11.49 14.54 11.34
C VAL A 65 -11.55 14.96 12.81
N VAL A 66 -12.06 14.10 13.70
CA VAL A 66 -12.13 14.39 15.15
C VAL A 66 -10.74 14.60 15.75
N ALA A 67 -9.74 13.81 15.33
CA ALA A 67 -8.35 13.97 15.78
C ALA A 67 -7.74 15.30 15.34
N ARG A 68 -8.00 15.73 14.10
CA ARG A 68 -7.56 17.04 13.58
C ARG A 68 -8.23 18.21 14.30
N LEU A 69 -9.50 18.07 14.67
CA LEU A 69 -10.24 19.10 15.41
C LEU A 69 -9.81 19.21 16.88
N ASN A 70 -9.23 18.15 17.47
CA ASN A 70 -8.79 18.12 18.87
C ASN A 70 -7.28 17.87 19.01
N PRO A 71 -6.43 18.80 18.56
CA PRO A 71 -4.98 18.60 18.52
C PRO A 71 -4.35 18.42 19.92
N ARG A 72 -5.02 18.87 20.98
CA ARG A 72 -4.56 18.69 22.37
C ARG A 72 -4.58 17.25 22.88
N ARG A 73 -5.31 16.33 22.23
CA ARG A 73 -5.36 14.91 22.62
C ARG A 73 -4.47 13.99 21.78
N SER A 74 -3.90 14.47 20.68
CA SER A 74 -3.00 13.68 19.81
C SER A 74 -1.51 13.82 20.15
N GLN A 75 -1.15 14.78 21.03
CA GLN A 75 0.21 15.00 21.54
C GLN A 75 0.52 14.12 22.77
N GLY A 76 0.35 12.81 22.63
CA GLY A 76 0.41 11.86 23.74
C GLY A 76 1.27 10.64 23.52
N SER A 77 2.33 10.68 22.70
CA SER A 77 3.40 9.66 22.71
C SER A 77 4.69 10.03 21.94
N SER A 78 5.07 11.30 21.85
CA SER A 78 6.46 11.62 21.49
C SER A 78 7.35 11.33 22.70
N VAL A 79 7.66 10.06 22.95
CA VAL A 79 8.76 9.67 23.81
C VAL A 79 10.02 10.17 23.11
N SER A 80 10.50 11.32 23.54
CA SER A 80 11.84 11.81 23.26
C SER A 80 12.82 10.76 23.77
N ARG A 81 13.27 9.86 22.89
CA ARG A 81 14.40 8.99 23.20
C ARG A 81 15.62 9.90 23.26
N ALA A 82 16.03 10.20 24.49
CA ALA A 82 17.20 10.98 24.80
C ALA A 82 18.42 10.43 24.04
N ARG A 83 19.12 11.36 23.39
CA ARG A 83 20.34 11.17 22.61
C ARG A 83 21.47 10.74 23.56
N ALA A 84 21.70 9.44 23.70
CA ALA A 84 22.93 8.91 24.31
C ALA A 84 24.00 8.83 23.21
N VAL A 85 24.97 9.73 23.31
CA VAL A 85 26.21 9.74 22.52
C VAL A 85 27.16 8.71 23.13
N SER A 86 27.59 7.73 22.34
CA SER A 86 28.88 7.06 22.54
C SER A 86 29.40 6.53 21.20
N GLU A 87 30.65 6.86 20.94
CA GLU A 87 31.46 6.72 19.72
C GLU A 87 31.85 5.26 19.36
N PRO A 88 32.48 5.03 18.18
CA PRO A 88 32.40 3.78 17.44
C PRO A 88 33.48 2.76 17.83
N SER A 89 33.12 1.47 17.79
CA SER A 89 34.09 0.38 17.79
C SER A 89 34.00 -0.45 16.51
N SER A 90 35.14 -0.49 15.85
CA SER A 90 35.56 -1.26 14.68
C SER A 90 35.42 -2.77 14.91
N VAL A 91 34.94 -3.55 13.94
CA VAL A 91 35.74 -4.47 13.09
C VAL A 91 34.88 -5.47 12.28
N SER A 92 35.32 -5.66 11.03
CA SER A 92 35.34 -6.89 10.20
C SER A 92 34.05 -7.62 9.76
N ASN A 93 33.79 -7.51 8.46
CA ASN A 93 33.58 -8.55 7.43
C ASN A 93 32.85 -9.86 7.80
N ALA A 94 31.78 -10.19 7.05
CA ALA A 94 31.78 -11.31 6.10
C ALA A 94 30.39 -11.50 5.44
N SER A 95 30.45 -11.86 4.16
CA SER A 95 29.38 -12.21 3.22
C SER A 95 28.36 -13.24 3.73
N ARG A 96 27.07 -13.02 3.42
CA ARG A 96 26.08 -14.10 3.23
C ARG A 96 25.17 -13.80 2.05
N ILE A 97 25.41 -14.56 0.99
CA ILE A 97 24.43 -14.92 -0.03
C ILE A 97 23.33 -15.74 0.63
N ASP A 98 22.06 -15.39 0.42
CA ASP A 98 20.96 -16.33 0.55
C ASP A 98 19.88 -16.01 -0.47
N SER A 99 19.83 -16.85 -1.49
CA SER A 99 18.73 -16.99 -2.43
C SER A 99 17.53 -17.60 -1.72
N ALA A 100 16.36 -16.98 -1.83
CA ALA A 100 15.11 -17.64 -1.51
C ALA A 100 14.07 -17.26 -2.57
N ALA A 101 13.90 -18.16 -3.53
CA ALA A 101 12.74 -18.18 -4.40
C ALA A 101 11.50 -18.42 -3.54
N GLN A 102 10.49 -17.54 -3.66
CA GLN A 102 9.19 -17.78 -3.06
C GLN A 102 8.18 -17.94 -4.18
N THR A 103 7.87 -19.20 -4.46
CA THR A 103 6.80 -19.67 -5.34
C THR A 103 5.47 -19.19 -4.78
N SER A 104 4.74 -18.35 -5.53
CA SER A 104 3.35 -18.02 -5.22
C SER A 104 2.44 -19.12 -5.78
N GLU A 105 1.73 -19.82 -4.90
CA GLU A 105 0.66 -20.72 -5.32
C GLU A 105 -0.52 -19.95 -5.89
N PHE A 106 -0.95 -20.43 -7.05
CA PHE A 106 -2.08 -20.01 -7.85
C PHE A 106 -3.36 -20.57 -7.20
N ILE A 107 -4.26 -19.72 -6.70
CA ILE A 107 -5.61 -20.16 -6.31
C ILE A 107 -6.60 -19.63 -7.34
N GLN A 108 -7.08 -20.55 -8.17
CA GLN A 108 -8.10 -20.37 -9.18
C GLN A 108 -9.46 -20.71 -8.54
N ARG A 109 -10.41 -19.77 -8.61
CA ARG A 109 -11.86 -20.05 -8.55
C ARG A 109 -12.53 -19.19 -9.61
#